data_AF-A0A6P1F0I7-F1
#
_entry.id   AF-A0A6P1F0I7-F1
#
_cell.length_a   1.000
_cell.length_b   1.000
_cell.length_c   1.000
_cell.angle_alpha   90.00
_cell.angle_beta   90.00
_cell.angle_gamma   90.00
#
_symmetry.space_group_name_H-M   'P 1'
#
loop_
_entity.id
_entity.type
_entity.pdbx_description
1 polymer ?
#
loop_
_entity_poly.entity_id
_entity_poly.type
_entity_poly.pdbx_seq_one_letter_code
_entity_poly.pdbx_strand_id
1 'polypeptide(L)'
;MLADADEIPGMAMTIDGSGIAAVLVCPHTATELVGFWTSSWDFVGIFDPQSAASGANVKVHALEGVGSGIRVRWTASEDKIAPARGTLSAQASVSWSGSSAVIDDVGYWDGTATIKTVVESVLAGREISASLATRQAVIALTRIEELGIEMQLDELDCVDTYAPDEGRRTCSAPVGQGQSITFLVALPEWNEYRVLSAYAG
;
A
#
# COMPACT_ATOMS: atom_id res chain seq x y z
N MET A 1 -11.69 15.91 -35.99
CA MET A 1 -11.09 14.56 -35.95
C MET A 1 -10.50 14.43 -34.55
N LEU A 2 -11.37 14.12 -33.59
CA LEU A 2 -11.00 13.93 -32.20
C LEU A 2 -10.54 12.49 -32.08
N ALA A 3 -9.34 12.30 -31.56
CA ALA A 3 -8.77 10.98 -31.33
C ALA A 3 -9.68 10.17 -30.42
N ASP A 4 -9.86 8.90 -30.76
CA ASP A 4 -10.52 7.90 -29.95
C ASP A 4 -9.92 7.92 -28.54
N ALA A 5 -10.76 8.27 -27.56
CA ALA A 5 -10.44 8.07 -26.16
C ALA A 5 -10.56 6.56 -25.92
N ASP A 6 -9.42 5.87 -25.91
CA ASP A 6 -9.32 4.55 -25.31
C ASP A 6 -9.95 4.61 -23.91
N GLU A 7 -10.95 3.75 -23.67
CA GLU A 7 -11.61 3.60 -22.40
C GLU A 7 -10.57 3.27 -21.32
N ILE A 8 -10.25 4.24 -20.47
CA ILE A 8 -9.69 3.94 -19.15
C ILE A 8 -10.87 3.37 -18.34
N PRO A 9 -10.85 2.09 -17.93
CA PRO A 9 -11.91 1.57 -17.06
C PRO A 9 -11.87 2.36 -15.75
N GLY A 10 -12.80 3.30 -15.60
CA GLY A 10 -12.92 4.12 -14.40
C GLY A 10 -13.48 3.28 -13.25
N MET A 11 -12.81 3.31 -12.10
CA MET A 11 -13.32 2.70 -10.88
C MET A 11 -14.41 3.60 -10.30
N ALA A 12 -15.67 3.21 -10.50
CA ALA A 12 -16.83 3.93 -9.98
C ALA A 12 -17.73 2.96 -9.21
N MET A 13 -18.38 3.46 -8.16
CA MET A 13 -19.31 2.68 -7.36
C MET A 13 -20.53 3.52 -6.95
N THR A 14 -21.65 2.82 -6.72
CA THR A 14 -22.84 3.40 -6.11
C THR A 14 -22.84 3.09 -4.61
N ILE A 15 -23.19 4.07 -3.80
CA ILE A 15 -23.32 3.95 -2.35
C ILE A 15 -24.80 3.77 -2.06
N ASP A 16 -25.29 2.55 -1.81
CA ASP A 16 -26.66 2.19 -1.39
C ASP A 16 -27.74 3.29 -1.61
N GLY A 17 -27.99 3.64 -2.87
CA GLY A 17 -28.98 4.65 -3.31
C GLY A 17 -28.73 6.12 -2.90
N SER A 18 -27.66 6.39 -2.17
CA SER A 18 -27.37 7.67 -1.51
C SER A 18 -26.35 8.54 -2.24
N GLY A 19 -25.50 7.95 -3.09
CA GLY A 19 -24.46 8.68 -3.81
C GLY A 19 -23.64 7.82 -4.77
N ILE A 20 -22.70 8.46 -5.45
CA ILE A 20 -21.76 7.89 -6.40
C ILE A 20 -20.36 8.34 -5.98
N ALA A 21 -19.39 7.43 -6.01
CA ALA A 21 -17.98 7.77 -5.92
C ALA A 21 -17.22 7.20 -7.10
N ALA A 22 -16.21 7.94 -7.56
CA ALA A 22 -15.38 7.52 -8.68
C ALA A 22 -13.96 8.02 -8.54
N VAL A 23 -13.01 7.23 -9.02
CA VAL A 23 -11.63 7.65 -9.18
C VAL A 23 -11.53 8.58 -10.39
N LEU A 24 -11.02 9.78 -10.15
CA LEU A 24 -10.74 10.80 -11.15
C LEU A 24 -9.22 10.85 -11.37
N VAL A 25 -8.79 10.74 -12.63
CA VAL A 25 -7.37 10.89 -12.98
C VAL A 25 -7.14 12.28 -13.56
N CYS A 26 -6.29 13.08 -12.92
CA CYS A 26 -5.90 14.37 -13.46
C CYS A 26 -4.97 14.16 -14.67
N PRO A 27 -5.35 14.59 -15.89
CA PRO A 27 -4.61 14.25 -17.11
C PRO A 27 -3.20 14.87 -17.18
N HIS A 28 -2.96 15.94 -16.42
CA HIS A 28 -1.67 16.65 -16.44
C HIS A 28 -0.66 16.12 -15.43
N THR A 29 -1.14 15.53 -14.33
CA THR A 29 -0.27 15.05 -13.24
C THR A 29 -0.34 13.54 -13.05
N ALA A 30 -1.27 12.86 -13.72
CA ALA A 30 -1.65 11.47 -13.47
C ALA A 30 -2.04 11.19 -12.00
N THR A 31 -2.35 12.23 -11.22
CA THR A 31 -2.80 12.11 -9.83
C THR A 31 -4.21 11.52 -9.80
N GLU A 32 -4.41 10.54 -8.94
CA GLU A 32 -5.73 9.95 -8.69
C GLU A 32 -6.40 10.64 -7.51
N LEU A 33 -7.63 11.10 -7.73
CA LEU A 33 -8.51 11.73 -6.76
C LEU A 33 -9.78 10.88 -6.64
N VAL A 34 -10.51 10.99 -5.54
CA VAL A 34 -11.83 10.35 -5.41
C VAL A 34 -12.89 11.44 -5.37
N GLY A 35 -13.69 11.50 -6.42
CA GLY A 35 -14.83 12.41 -6.51
C GLY A 35 -16.08 11.80 -5.89
N PHE A 36 -16.95 12.67 -5.39
CA PHE A 36 -18.18 12.31 -4.69
C PHE A 36 -19.37 13.07 -5.27
N TRP A 37 -20.43 12.35 -5.61
CA TRP A 37 -21.68 12.92 -6.12
C TRP A 37 -22.90 12.34 -5.42
N THR A 38 -23.99 13.12 -5.37
CA THR A 38 -25.32 12.59 -5.03
C THR A 38 -25.81 11.61 -6.10
N SER A 39 -26.89 10.88 -5.82
CA SER A 39 -27.54 10.03 -6.82
C SER A 39 -28.16 10.80 -7.99
N SER A 40 -28.36 12.12 -7.84
CA SER A 40 -28.75 13.06 -8.89
C SER A 40 -27.56 13.66 -9.67
N TRP A 41 -26.34 13.19 -9.42
CA TRP A 41 -25.08 13.69 -10.03
C TRP A 41 -24.65 15.10 -9.59
N ASP A 42 -25.15 15.60 -8.46
CA ASP A 42 -24.62 16.84 -7.88
C ASP A 42 -23.29 16.57 -7.20
N PHE A 43 -22.24 17.30 -7.57
CA PHE A 43 -20.90 17.14 -6.98
C PHE A 43 -20.88 17.68 -5.54
N VAL A 44 -20.43 16.86 -4.58
CA VAL A 44 -20.44 17.22 -3.15
C VAL A 44 -19.06 17.29 -2.51
N GLY A 45 -18.01 16.75 -3.15
CA GLY A 45 -16.67 16.80 -2.59
C GLY A 45 -15.62 15.98 -3.33
N ILE A 46 -14.39 16.13 -2.86
CA ILE A 46 -13.23 15.38 -3.35
C ILE A 46 -12.39 14.90 -2.17
N PHE A 47 -11.85 13.70 -2.27
CA PHE A 47 -10.78 13.21 -1.44
C PHE A 47 -9.51 13.12 -2.28
N ASP A 48 -8.43 13.67 -1.74
CA ASP A 48 -7.09 13.62 -2.34
C ASP A 48 -6.18 12.69 -1.49
N PRO A 49 -5.97 11.43 -1.92
CA PRO A 49 -5.09 10.50 -1.22
C PRO A 49 -3.63 10.96 -1.18
N GLN A 50 -3.18 11.75 -2.16
CA GLN A 50 -1.81 12.27 -2.21
C GLN A 50 -1.58 13.30 -1.10
N SER A 51 -2.54 14.20 -0.90
CA SER A 51 -2.50 15.14 0.23
C SER A 51 -2.49 14.43 1.58
N ALA A 52 -3.28 13.36 1.72
CA ALA A 52 -3.26 12.54 2.93
C ALA A 52 -1.87 11.90 3.15
N ALA A 53 -1.26 11.37 2.08
CA ALA A 53 0.06 10.71 2.13
C ALA A 53 1.24 11.70 2.08
N SER A 54 1.09 12.92 2.62
CA SER A 54 2.16 13.94 2.67
C SER A 54 2.83 14.25 1.32
N GLY A 55 2.08 14.15 0.22
CA GLY A 55 2.55 14.43 -1.14
C GLY A 55 3.16 13.25 -1.88
N ALA A 56 3.18 12.05 -1.28
CA ALA A 56 3.61 10.81 -1.93
C ALA A 56 2.82 10.52 -3.22
N ASN A 57 3.43 9.82 -4.17
CA ASN A 57 2.70 9.35 -5.35
C ASN A 57 1.72 8.26 -4.92
N VAL A 58 0.48 8.34 -5.39
CA VAL A 58 -0.61 7.44 -4.97
C VAL A 58 -1.21 6.67 -6.14
N LYS A 59 -1.69 5.47 -5.83
CA LYS A 59 -2.53 4.66 -6.72
C LYS A 59 -3.71 4.09 -5.94
N VAL A 60 -4.93 4.45 -6.31
CA VAL A 60 -6.17 3.92 -5.76
C VAL A 60 -6.44 2.54 -6.35
N HIS A 61 -6.69 1.57 -5.46
CA HIS A 61 -6.93 0.16 -5.80
C HIS A 61 -8.37 -0.26 -5.61
N ALA A 62 -9.09 0.35 -4.67
CA ALA A 62 -10.50 0.02 -4.43
C ALA A 62 -11.29 1.19 -3.85
N LEU A 63 -12.58 1.20 -4.23
CA LEU A 63 -13.66 1.90 -3.56
C LEU A 63 -14.66 0.83 -3.09
N GLU A 64 -14.91 0.76 -1.78
CA GLU A 64 -15.77 -0.27 -1.17
C GLU A 64 -16.89 0.37 -0.36
N GLY A 65 -18.12 -0.11 -0.50
CA GLY A 65 -19.24 0.32 0.33
C GLY A 65 -19.12 -0.28 1.73
N VAL A 66 -19.18 0.55 2.77
CA VAL A 66 -19.10 0.10 4.17
C VAL A 66 -20.18 0.79 4.98
N GLY A 67 -21.29 0.09 5.21
CA GLY A 67 -22.48 0.68 5.83
C GLY A 67 -22.99 1.85 4.98
N SER A 68 -23.14 3.02 5.58
CA SER A 68 -23.52 4.26 4.89
C SER A 68 -22.33 5.03 4.31
N GLY A 69 -21.11 4.49 4.36
CA GLY A 69 -19.89 5.16 3.92
C GLY A 69 -19.16 4.41 2.81
N ILE A 70 -17.99 4.94 2.45
CA ILE A 70 -17.05 4.34 1.51
C ILE A 70 -15.72 4.12 2.21
N ARG A 71 -15.07 3.00 1.94
CA ARG A 71 -13.65 2.82 2.18
C ARG A 71 -12.88 3.02 0.89
N VAL A 72 -11.91 3.93 0.92
CA VAL A 72 -10.95 4.17 -0.16
C VAL A 72 -9.65 3.48 0.20
N ARG A 73 -9.08 2.69 -0.71
CA ARG A 73 -7.84 1.94 -0.52
C ARG A 73 -6.82 2.34 -1.59
N TRP A 74 -5.62 2.76 -1.17
CA TRP A 74 -4.55 3.16 -2.09
C TRP A 74 -3.16 2.74 -1.60
N THR A 75 -2.21 2.63 -2.53
CA THR A 75 -0.79 2.54 -2.20
C THR A 75 -0.13 3.91 -2.35
N ALA A 76 0.88 4.18 -1.52
CA ALA A 76 1.65 5.43 -1.57
C ALA A 76 3.16 5.17 -1.65
N SER A 77 3.86 5.96 -2.47
CA SER A 77 5.31 5.90 -2.71
C SER A 77 5.97 7.22 -2.32
N GLU A 78 7.00 7.16 -1.48
CA GLU A 78 7.84 8.34 -1.16
C GLU A 78 8.66 8.81 -2.37
N ASP A 79 9.00 7.90 -3.28
CA ASP A 79 9.68 8.23 -4.53
C ASP A 79 8.74 8.99 -5.47
N LYS A 80 9.12 10.22 -5.81
CA LYS A 80 8.46 11.06 -6.84
C LYS A 80 8.55 10.48 -8.25
N ILE A 81 9.31 9.39 -8.43
CA ILE A 81 9.54 8.72 -9.71
C ILE A 81 8.49 7.60 -9.88
N ALA A 82 7.36 7.97 -10.49
CA ALA A 82 6.25 7.12 -10.91
C ALA A 82 5.51 6.36 -9.77
N PRO A 83 4.17 6.24 -9.84
CA PRO A 83 3.34 5.62 -8.79
C PRO A 83 3.56 4.11 -8.56
N ALA A 84 4.49 3.48 -9.29
CA ALA A 84 4.77 2.05 -9.27
C ALA A 84 5.86 1.64 -8.25
N ARG A 85 6.08 2.44 -7.19
CA ARG A 85 7.05 2.20 -6.11
C ARG A 85 6.44 2.37 -4.71
N GLY A 86 5.14 2.13 -4.58
CA GLY A 86 4.42 2.38 -3.34
C GLY A 86 4.94 1.51 -2.21
N THR A 87 5.56 2.08 -1.18
CA THR A 87 6.05 1.37 0.03
C THR A 87 5.01 1.28 1.14
N LEU A 88 3.88 1.96 0.99
CA LEU A 88 2.80 1.99 1.97
C LEU A 88 1.49 1.50 1.36
N SER A 89 0.69 0.77 2.11
CA SER A 89 -0.74 0.60 1.87
C SER A 89 -1.49 1.50 2.83
N ALA A 90 -2.58 2.08 2.36
CA ALA A 90 -3.33 3.05 3.12
C ALA A 90 -4.82 2.92 2.85
N GLN A 91 -5.62 3.28 3.83
CA GLN A 91 -7.06 3.34 3.64
C GLN A 91 -7.66 4.51 4.38
N ALA A 92 -8.78 4.99 3.86
CA ALA A 92 -9.60 6.00 4.51
C ALA A 92 -11.05 5.55 4.55
N SER A 93 -11.73 5.81 5.66
CA SER A 93 -13.19 5.76 5.70
C SER A 93 -13.74 7.13 5.40
N VAL A 94 -14.77 7.16 4.56
CA VAL A 94 -15.48 8.37 4.16
C VAL A 94 -16.95 8.17 4.50
N SER A 95 -17.44 8.93 5.47
CA SER A 95 -18.85 8.99 5.82
C SER A 95 -19.63 9.83 4.81
N TRP A 96 -20.83 9.35 4.48
CA TRP A 96 -21.76 10.01 3.57
C TRP A 96 -23.02 10.49 4.31
N SER A 97 -23.39 11.75 4.11
CA SER A 97 -24.62 12.32 4.68
C SER A 97 -25.77 12.48 3.68
N GLY A 98 -25.56 12.13 2.40
CA GLY A 98 -26.50 12.42 1.31
C GLY A 98 -26.18 13.73 0.57
N SER A 99 -25.65 14.72 1.29
CA SER A 99 -25.30 16.04 0.76
C SER A 99 -23.82 16.41 0.93
N SER A 100 -23.06 15.60 1.67
CA SER A 100 -21.63 15.79 1.89
C SER A 100 -20.93 14.46 2.11
N ALA A 101 -19.64 14.43 1.74
CA ALA A 101 -18.70 13.39 2.09
C ALA A 101 -17.72 13.94 3.13
N VAL A 102 -17.43 13.17 4.18
CA VAL A 102 -16.49 13.54 5.26
C VAL A 102 -15.48 12.42 5.40
N ILE A 103 -14.19 12.75 5.41
CA ILE A 103 -13.11 11.79 5.65
C ILE A 103 -12.99 11.63 7.17
N ASP A 104 -13.22 10.42 7.66
CA ASP A 104 -13.29 10.16 9.10
C ASP A 104 -11.93 9.79 9.68
N ASP A 105 -11.26 8.84 9.03
CA ASP A 105 -9.98 8.30 9.46
C ASP A 105 -9.10 7.98 8.25
N VAL A 106 -7.79 8.07 8.45
CA VAL A 106 -6.80 7.61 7.49
C VAL A 106 -5.78 6.75 8.22
N GLY A 107 -5.59 5.51 7.75
CA GLY A 107 -4.58 4.59 8.25
C GLY A 107 -3.50 4.33 7.21
N TYR A 108 -2.28 4.06 7.69
CA TYR A 108 -1.11 3.70 6.89
C TYR A 108 -0.46 2.44 7.44
N TRP A 109 -0.02 1.56 6.55
CA TRP A 109 0.67 0.32 6.86
C TRP A 109 1.91 0.20 6.00
N ASP A 110 3.01 -0.18 6.64
CA ASP A 110 4.33 -0.25 6.04
C ASP A 110 4.88 -1.68 6.11
N GLY A 111 5.29 -2.21 4.96
CA GLY A 111 5.97 -3.50 4.88
C GLY A 111 7.30 -3.52 5.62
N THR A 112 7.99 -2.38 5.72
CA THR A 112 9.24 -2.20 6.48
C THR A 112 9.03 -2.49 7.96
N ALA A 113 7.95 -1.98 8.55
CA ALA A 113 7.63 -2.22 9.95
C ALA A 113 7.39 -3.70 10.22
N THR A 114 6.75 -4.41 9.28
CA THR A 114 6.57 -5.86 9.35
C THR A 114 7.89 -6.62 9.27
N ILE A 115 8.81 -6.25 8.37
CA ILE A 115 10.14 -6.86 8.31
C ILE A 115 10.87 -6.67 9.64
N LYS A 116 10.94 -5.42 10.17
CA LYS A 116 11.58 -5.12 11.44
C LYS A 116 11.01 -5.98 12.57
N THR A 117 9.68 -6.03 12.68
CA THR A 117 8.98 -6.84 13.70
C THR A 117 9.35 -8.32 13.59
N VAL A 118 9.40 -8.88 12.38
CA VAL A 118 9.75 -10.28 12.13
C VAL A 118 11.21 -10.53 12.51
N VAL A 119 12.15 -9.72 12.05
CA VAL A 119 13.58 -9.88 12.33
C VAL A 119 13.86 -9.76 13.83
N GLU A 120 13.36 -8.72 14.48
CA GLU A 120 13.51 -8.52 15.93
C GLU A 120 12.85 -9.63 16.75
N SER A 121 11.81 -10.28 16.22
CA SER A 121 11.20 -11.44 16.88
C SER A 121 12.07 -12.68 16.75
N VAL A 122 12.67 -12.92 15.58
CA VAL A 122 13.63 -14.02 15.39
C VAL A 122 14.83 -13.85 16.33
N LEU A 123 15.46 -12.68 16.31
CA LEU A 123 16.65 -12.38 17.14
C LEU A 123 16.37 -12.46 18.65
N ALA A 124 15.12 -12.25 19.06
CA ALA A 124 14.71 -12.38 20.45
C ALA A 124 14.25 -13.81 20.80
N GLY A 125 14.30 -14.76 19.87
CA GLY A 125 13.79 -16.13 20.05
C GLY A 125 12.28 -16.20 20.28
N ARG A 126 11.52 -15.21 19.80
CA ARG A 126 10.06 -15.15 19.96
C ARG A 126 9.36 -15.91 18.86
N GLU A 127 8.20 -16.49 19.20
CA GLU A 127 7.34 -17.14 18.22
C GLU A 127 6.78 -16.10 17.24
N ILE A 128 6.76 -16.45 15.95
CA ILE A 128 6.28 -15.58 14.88
C ILE A 128 5.01 -16.17 14.29
N SER A 129 3.95 -15.37 14.27
CA SER A 129 2.69 -15.75 13.63
C SER A 129 2.91 -16.08 12.15
N ALA A 130 2.25 -17.14 11.68
CA ALA A 130 2.26 -17.51 10.27
C ALA A 130 1.68 -16.41 9.36
N SER A 131 0.89 -15.47 9.90
CA SER A 131 0.42 -14.30 9.16
C SER A 131 1.53 -13.30 8.84
N LEU A 132 2.54 -13.16 9.71
CA LEU A 132 3.62 -12.17 9.56
C LEU A 132 4.80 -12.70 8.73
N ALA A 133 5.09 -14.00 8.82
CA ALA A 133 6.17 -14.61 8.06
C ALA A 133 5.86 -16.05 7.64
N THR A 134 6.44 -16.48 6.53
CA THR A 134 6.46 -17.91 6.18
C THR A 134 7.47 -18.65 7.04
N ARG A 135 7.28 -19.96 7.20
CA ARG A 135 8.27 -20.83 7.86
C ARG A 135 9.64 -20.75 7.20
N GLN A 136 9.69 -20.61 5.87
CA GLN A 136 10.93 -20.50 5.12
C GLN A 136 11.69 -19.21 5.47
N ALA A 137 10.98 -18.08 5.56
CA ALA A 137 11.58 -16.81 5.98
C ALA A 137 12.16 -16.91 7.39
N VAL A 138 11.41 -17.48 8.34
CA VAL A 138 11.87 -17.65 9.73
C VAL A 138 13.13 -18.53 9.80
N ILE A 139 13.16 -19.66 9.07
CA ILE A 139 14.34 -20.54 9.02
C ILE A 139 15.56 -19.79 8.44
N ALA A 140 15.38 -19.04 7.36
CA ALA A 140 16.47 -18.29 6.76
C ALA A 140 17.02 -17.21 7.70
N LEU A 141 16.13 -16.47 8.39
CA LEU A 141 16.53 -15.45 9.36
C LEU A 141 17.24 -16.04 10.57
N THR A 142 16.75 -17.17 11.09
CA THR A 142 17.42 -17.90 12.17
C THR A 142 18.84 -18.28 11.74
N ARG A 143 19.02 -18.71 10.48
CA ARG A 143 20.34 -19.06 9.96
C ARG A 143 21.26 -17.85 9.81
N ILE A 144 20.73 -16.70 9.39
CA ILE A 144 21.48 -15.44 9.30
C ILE A 144 21.97 -15.02 10.70
N GLU A 145 21.11 -15.13 11.71
CA GLU A 145 21.45 -14.89 13.11
C GLU A 145 22.55 -15.86 13.61
N GLU A 146 22.41 -17.17 13.38
CA GLU A 146 23.42 -18.18 13.74
C GLU A 146 24.79 -17.91 13.15
N LEU A 147 24.85 -17.25 11.98
CA LEU A 147 26.09 -16.86 11.31
C LEU A 147 26.69 -15.55 11.85
N GLY A 148 26.02 -14.87 12.79
CA GLY A 148 26.46 -13.61 13.37
C GLY A 148 26.40 -12.44 12.40
N ILE A 149 25.50 -12.51 11.41
CA ILE A 149 25.33 -11.45 10.40
C ILE A 149 24.44 -10.35 11.00
N GLU A 150 24.99 -9.14 11.11
CA GLU A 150 24.27 -7.97 11.62
C GLU A 150 23.61 -7.20 10.47
N MET A 151 22.28 -7.14 10.48
CA MET A 151 21.48 -6.41 9.49
C MET A 151 21.22 -4.97 9.93
N GLN A 152 21.49 -4.02 9.06
CA GLN A 152 21.20 -2.60 9.27
C GLN A 152 19.74 -2.32 8.87
N LEU A 153 18.80 -2.69 9.74
CA LEU A 153 17.37 -2.58 9.47
C LEU A 153 16.87 -1.13 9.35
N ASP A 154 17.61 -0.16 9.88
CA ASP A 154 17.27 1.26 9.72
C ASP A 154 17.63 1.81 8.34
N GLU A 155 18.42 1.07 7.55
CA GLU A 155 18.78 1.37 6.16
C GLU A 155 18.03 0.46 5.17
N LEU A 156 16.87 -0.05 5.58
CA LEU A 156 16.08 -0.95 4.76
C LEU A 156 15.48 -0.20 3.56
N ASP A 157 15.85 -0.64 2.35
CA ASP A 157 15.37 -0.06 1.10
C ASP A 157 14.37 -1.00 0.44
N CYS A 158 13.13 -0.54 0.24
CA CYS A 158 12.04 -1.34 -0.34
C CYS A 158 11.70 -0.81 -1.73
N VAL A 159 11.72 -1.70 -2.71
CA VAL A 159 11.27 -1.43 -4.07
C VAL A 159 10.13 -2.36 -4.45
N ASP A 160 9.14 -1.83 -5.16
CA ASP A 160 8.13 -2.66 -5.78
C ASP A 160 8.79 -3.61 -6.80
N THR A 161 8.29 -4.83 -6.85
CA THR A 161 8.75 -5.80 -7.86
C THR A 161 8.07 -5.53 -9.20
N TYR A 162 8.56 -6.17 -10.27
CA TYR A 162 8.03 -6.02 -11.63
C TYR A 162 6.54 -6.43 -11.77
N ALA A 163 5.95 -7.07 -10.75
CA ALA A 163 4.54 -7.43 -10.67
C ALA A 163 3.84 -6.69 -9.50
N PRO A 164 3.66 -5.36 -9.59
CA PRO A 164 3.05 -4.56 -8.53
C PRO A 164 1.61 -4.99 -8.24
N ASP A 165 0.93 -5.55 -9.24
CA ASP A 165 -0.44 -6.08 -9.17
C ASP A 165 -0.58 -7.25 -8.17
N GLU A 166 0.53 -7.94 -7.84
CA GLU A 166 0.56 -9.01 -6.84
C GLU A 166 0.86 -8.50 -5.42
N GLY A 167 1.02 -7.18 -5.23
CA GLY A 167 1.36 -6.59 -3.93
C GLY A 167 2.72 -7.06 -3.38
N ARG A 168 3.64 -7.48 -4.27
CA ARG A 168 4.95 -8.01 -3.91
C ARG A 168 6.03 -6.94 -3.95
N ARG A 169 6.87 -6.96 -2.93
CA ARG A 169 7.97 -6.02 -2.73
C ARG A 169 9.25 -6.75 -2.39
N THR A 170 10.35 -6.21 -2.88
CA THR A 170 11.68 -6.62 -2.50
C THR A 170 12.26 -5.54 -1.62
N CYS A 171 12.70 -5.91 -0.42
CA CYS A 171 13.41 -4.99 0.44
C CYS A 171 14.80 -5.50 0.76
N SER A 172 15.78 -4.62 0.91
CA SER A 172 17.17 -4.99 1.14
C SER A 172 17.70 -4.28 2.39
N ALA A 173 18.30 -5.05 3.30
CA ALA A 173 19.01 -4.52 4.48
C ALA A 173 20.52 -4.72 4.30
N PRO A 174 21.36 -3.68 4.41
CA PRO A 174 22.81 -3.83 4.36
C PRO A 174 23.36 -4.70 5.51
N VAL A 175 24.42 -5.46 5.25
CA VAL A 175 25.15 -6.25 6.27
C VAL A 175 26.66 -5.99 6.29
N GLY A 176 27.13 -4.98 5.54
CA GLY A 176 28.54 -4.61 5.42
C GLY A 176 29.20 -5.07 4.11
N GLN A 177 30.35 -4.48 3.76
CA GLN A 177 31.15 -4.80 2.55
C GLN A 177 30.37 -4.82 1.22
N GLY A 178 29.30 -4.02 1.12
CA GLY A 178 28.45 -3.97 -0.08
C GLY A 178 27.51 -5.16 -0.24
N GLN A 179 27.39 -6.03 0.78
CA GLN A 179 26.43 -7.13 0.81
C GLN A 179 25.13 -6.70 1.48
N SER A 180 24.05 -7.40 1.16
CA SER A 180 22.74 -7.16 1.75
C SER A 180 21.96 -8.47 1.98
N ILE A 181 21.02 -8.44 2.92
CA ILE A 181 19.95 -9.43 3.01
C ILE A 181 18.74 -8.88 2.28
N THR A 182 18.26 -9.65 1.32
CA THR A 182 17.07 -9.36 0.55
C THR A 182 15.88 -10.11 1.15
N PHE A 183 14.79 -9.37 1.36
CA PHE A 183 13.50 -9.82 1.84
C PHE A 183 12.49 -9.74 0.71
N LEU A 184 11.76 -10.84 0.49
CA LEU A 184 10.55 -10.80 -0.32
C LEU A 184 9.36 -10.60 0.62
N VAL A 185 8.59 -9.54 0.41
CA VAL A 185 7.37 -9.23 1.16
C VAL A 185 6.18 -9.27 0.21
N ALA A 186 5.06 -9.78 0.69
CA ALA A 186 3.79 -9.69 -0.02
C ALA A 186 2.75 -8.96 0.83
N LEU A 187 1.75 -8.43 0.16
CA LEU A 187 0.50 -7.91 0.73
C LEU A 187 -0.64 -8.88 0.36
N PRO A 188 -0.70 -10.09 0.97
CA PRO A 188 -1.73 -11.09 0.67
C PRO A 188 -3.17 -10.59 0.83
N GLU A 189 -3.39 -9.72 1.82
CA GLU A 189 -4.65 -9.00 2.02
C GLU A 189 -4.36 -7.52 2.27
N TRP A 190 -5.35 -6.65 2.09
CA TRP A 190 -5.16 -5.21 2.27
C TRP A 190 -4.67 -4.89 3.68
N ASN A 191 -3.55 -4.17 3.79
CA ASN A 191 -2.82 -3.85 5.03
C ASN A 191 -2.18 -5.04 5.78
N GLU A 192 -2.23 -6.26 5.25
CA GLU A 192 -1.65 -7.44 5.88
C GLU A 192 -0.32 -7.83 5.21
N TYR A 193 0.78 -7.19 5.58
CA TYR A 193 2.09 -7.54 5.05
C TYR A 193 2.61 -8.86 5.61
N ARG A 194 3.30 -9.63 4.77
CA ARG A 194 3.91 -10.91 5.13
C ARG A 194 5.29 -11.09 4.51
N VAL A 195 6.28 -11.45 5.32
CA VAL A 195 7.62 -11.81 4.85
C VAL A 195 7.60 -13.23 4.27
N LEU A 196 7.82 -13.34 2.96
CA LEU A 196 7.79 -14.59 2.22
C LEU A 196 9.12 -15.33 2.27
N SER A 197 10.23 -14.61 2.16
CA SER A 197 11.58 -15.18 2.21
C SER A 197 12.61 -14.13 2.64
N ALA A 198 13.78 -14.60 3.08
CA ALA A 198 14.97 -13.80 3.31
C ALA A 198 16.19 -14.55 2.76
N TYR A 199 17.12 -13.87 2.09
CA TYR A 199 18.34 -14.47 1.55
C TYR A 199 19.46 -13.44 1.36
N ALA A 200 20.71 -13.87 1.39
CA ALA A 200 21.85 -12.99 1.09
C ALA A 200 21.93 -12.70 -0.41
N GLY A 201 22.13 -11.43 -0.76
CA GLY A 201 22.38 -10.91 -2.10
C GLY A 201 23.85 -10.59 -2.35
#